data_AF-A0A553ANA0-F1
#
_entry.id   AF-A0A553ANA0-F1
#
_cell.length_a   1.000
_cell.length_b   1.000
_cell.length_c   1.000
_cell.angle_alpha   90.00
_cell.angle_beta   90.00
_cell.angle_gamma   90.00
#
_symmetry.space_group_name_H-M   'P 1'
#
loop_
_entity.id
_entity.type
_entity.pdbx_description
1 polymer ?
#
loop_
_entity_poly.entity_id
_entity_poly.type
_entity_poly.pdbx_seq_one_letter_code
_entity_poly.pdbx_strand_id
1 'polypeptide(L)'
;MPTEIERKFLLANEDWRAAISRSTRLRDGILAFYDGRKIRIRFNDEKATLTVKGPRKGLVRDEFEYEIPASDGLAWPCWSGIARVR
;
A
#
# COMPACT_ATOMS: atom_id res chain seq x y z
N MET A 1 -20.74 -6.53 6.83
CA MET A 1 -19.50 -5.87 6.37
C MET A 1 -18.81 -6.81 5.40
N PRO A 2 -18.43 -6.36 4.19
CA PRO A 2 -17.67 -7.18 3.25
C PRO A 2 -16.28 -7.47 3.82
N THR A 3 -15.80 -8.72 3.68
CA THR A 3 -14.46 -9.14 4.10
C THR A 3 -13.63 -9.43 2.87
N GLU A 4 -12.55 -8.67 2.68
CA GLU A 4 -11.61 -8.88 1.57
C GLU A 4 -10.69 -10.09 1.87
N ILE A 5 -10.43 -10.92 0.85
CA ILE A 5 -9.53 -12.07 0.93
C ILE A 5 -8.38 -11.87 -0.06
N GLU A 6 -7.17 -11.59 0.44
CA GLU A 6 -5.96 -11.42 -0.36
C GLU A 6 -5.03 -12.65 -0.23
N ARG A 7 -4.47 -13.14 -1.34
CA ARG A 7 -3.40 -14.15 -1.37
C ARG A 7 -2.23 -13.67 -2.22
N LYS A 8 -1.01 -13.90 -1.74
CA LYS A 8 0.23 -13.53 -2.45
C LYS A 8 0.97 -14.80 -2.85
N PHE A 9 1.45 -14.80 -4.09
CA PHE A 9 2.21 -15.89 -4.66
C PHE A 9 3.52 -15.34 -5.21
N LEU A 10 4.55 -16.17 -5.22
CA LEU A 10 5.77 -15.89 -5.98
C LEU A 10 5.50 -16.13 -7.46
N LEU A 11 6.10 -15.30 -8.32
CA LEU A 11 6.04 -15.50 -9.76
C LEU A 11 7.04 -16.59 -10.17
N ALA A 12 6.62 -17.49 -11.06
CA ALA A 12 7.46 -18.60 -11.50
C ALA A 12 8.60 -18.15 -12.44
N ASN A 13 8.32 -17.17 -13.30
CA ASN A 13 9.24 -16.62 -14.30
C ASN A 13 8.75 -15.23 -14.78
N GLU A 14 9.30 -14.70 -15.88
CA GLU A 14 8.94 -13.38 -16.43
C GLU A 14 7.88 -13.40 -17.53
N ASP A 15 7.34 -14.57 -17.89
CA ASP A 15 6.43 -14.73 -19.04
C ASP A 15 5.12 -13.92 -18.87
N TRP A 16 4.74 -13.65 -17.61
CA TRP A 16 3.59 -12.79 -17.27
C TRP A 16 3.68 -11.39 -17.90
N ARG A 17 4.89 -10.88 -18.18
CA ARG A 17 5.09 -9.54 -18.74
C ARG A 17 4.46 -9.38 -20.12
N ALA A 18 4.45 -10.43 -20.93
CA ALA A 18 3.81 -10.39 -22.26
C ALA A 18 2.28 -10.31 -22.18
N ALA A 19 1.69 -10.70 -21.04
CA ALA A 19 0.24 -10.72 -20.82
C ALA A 19 -0.30 -9.43 -20.18
N ILE A 20 0.54 -8.42 -19.91
CA ILE A 20 0.08 -7.19 -19.26
C ILE A 20 -0.66 -6.29 -20.25
N SER A 21 -1.81 -5.75 -19.83
CA SER A 21 -2.57 -4.74 -20.61
C SER A 21 -2.36 -3.32 -20.10
N ARG A 22 -1.88 -3.16 -18.87
CA ARG A 22 -1.64 -1.86 -18.22
C ARG A 22 -0.53 -1.96 -17.20
N SER A 23 0.26 -0.90 -17.08
CA SER A 23 1.22 -0.68 -15.99
C SER A 23 0.92 0.65 -15.28
N THR A 24 1.31 0.77 -14.02
CA THR A 24 1.14 2.00 -13.24
C THR A 24 2.27 2.06 -12.23
N ARG A 25 2.86 3.24 -12.06
CA ARG A 25 3.97 3.39 -11.11
C ARG A 25 3.40 3.62 -9.72
N LEU A 26 3.65 2.68 -8.82
CA LEU A 26 3.26 2.81 -7.42
C LEU A 26 4.42 3.35 -6.60
N ARG A 27 4.14 4.34 -5.76
CA ARG A 27 5.04 4.80 -4.70
C ARG A 27 4.35 4.59 -3.37
N ASP A 28 5.04 3.94 -2.44
CA ASP A 28 4.51 3.63 -1.11
C ASP A 28 5.37 4.29 -0.03
N GLY A 29 4.74 5.05 0.86
CA GLY A 29 5.34 5.61 2.06
C GLY A 29 4.69 5.00 3.31
N ILE A 30 5.49 4.59 4.29
CA ILE A 30 4.98 4.20 5.62
C ILE A 30 5.03 5.43 6.50
N LEU A 31 3.85 5.91 6.93
CA LEU A 31 3.72 7.05 7.83
C LEU A 31 3.96 6.62 9.27
N ALA A 32 3.36 5.50 9.67
CA ALA A 32 3.47 4.98 11.02
C ALA A 32 3.39 3.46 11.01
N PHE A 33 4.11 2.83 11.93
CA PHE A 33 3.99 1.42 12.23
C PHE A 33 4.16 1.21 13.73
N TYR A 34 3.19 0.59 14.37
CA TYR A 34 3.25 0.32 15.81
C TYR A 34 2.36 -0.87 16.17
N ASP A 35 2.92 -1.84 16.87
CA ASP A 35 2.18 -2.99 17.42
C ASP A 35 1.22 -3.64 16.40
N GLY A 36 1.77 -4.01 15.24
CA GLY A 36 1.01 -4.64 14.15
C GLY A 36 0.06 -3.71 13.37
N ARG A 37 -0.09 -2.45 13.79
CA ARG A 37 -0.85 -1.41 13.07
C ARG A 37 0.07 -0.67 12.10
N LYS A 38 -0.48 -0.24 10.97
CA LYS A 38 0.27 0.47 9.93
C LYS A 38 -0.57 1.55 9.28
N ILE A 39 0.01 2.74 9.12
CA ILE A 39 -0.52 3.78 8.24
C ILE A 39 0.40 3.89 7.02
N ARG A 40 -0.19 3.82 5.84
CA ARG A 40 0.53 3.89 4.55
C ARG A 40 -0.09 4.99 3.70
N ILE A 41 0.75 5.80 3.07
CA ILE A 41 0.36 6.63 1.94
C ILE A 41 0.81 5.90 0.68
N ARG A 42 -0.09 5.74 -0.29
CA ARG A 42 0.21 5.21 -1.63
C ARG A 42 -0.10 6.29 -2.65
N PHE A 43 0.80 6.46 -3.62
CA PHE A 43 0.58 7.32 -4.78
C PHE A 43 0.71 6.51 -6.06
N ASN A 44 -0.28 6.64 -6.94
CA ASN A 44 -0.35 5.95 -8.24
C ASN A 44 -0.51 6.96 -9.37
N ASP A 45 0.61 7.55 -9.79
CA ASP A 45 0.74 8.58 -10.83
C ASP A 45 -0.07 9.88 -10.59
N GLU A 46 -1.38 9.80 -10.37
CA GLU A 46 -2.30 10.94 -10.19
C GLU A 46 -3.16 10.86 -8.92
N LYS A 47 -3.30 9.68 -8.29
CA LYS A 47 -4.11 9.55 -7.06
C LYS A 47 -3.26 9.23 -5.85
N ALA A 48 -3.74 9.67 -4.70
CA ALA A 48 -3.14 9.40 -3.42
C ALA A 48 -4.18 8.72 -2.51
N THR A 49 -3.77 7.66 -1.82
CA THR A 49 -4.60 7.01 -0.80
C THR A 49 -3.85 6.87 0.51
N LEU A 50 -4.55 7.13 1.61
CA LEU A 50 -4.10 6.85 2.97
C LEU A 50 -4.82 5.59 3.47
N THR A 51 -4.04 4.55 3.76
CA THR A 51 -4.55 3.29 4.29
C THR A 51 -4.17 3.13 5.76
N VAL A 52 -5.16 2.90 6.62
CA VAL A 52 -4.98 2.51 8.03
C VAL A 52 -5.27 1.02 8.17
N LYS A 53 -4.27 0.27 8.63
CA LYS A 53 -4.34 -1.19 8.81
C LYS A 53 -4.22 -1.51 10.30
N GLY A 54 -5.19 -2.24 10.82
CA GLY A 54 -5.18 -2.79 12.17
C GLY A 54 -4.26 -4.01 12.31
N PRO A 55 -4.09 -4.52 13.54
CA PRO A 55 -3.33 -5.74 13.79
C PRO A 55 -3.99 -6.94 13.09
N ARG A 56 -3.16 -7.89 12.65
CA ARG A 56 -3.64 -9.09 11.97
C ARG A 56 -4.20 -10.09 12.98
N LYS A 57 -5.37 -10.66 12.68
CA LYS A 57 -5.99 -11.78 13.39
C LYS A 57 -6.15 -12.95 12.41
N GLY A 58 -5.20 -13.88 12.40
CA GLY A 58 -5.16 -14.99 11.44
C GLY A 58 -4.95 -14.50 10.00
N LEU A 59 -5.96 -14.68 9.13
CA LEU A 59 -5.93 -14.23 7.73
C LEU A 59 -6.58 -12.86 7.51
N VAL A 60 -7.21 -12.28 8.53
CA VAL A 60 -7.99 -11.06 8.42
C VAL A 60 -7.31 -9.93 9.20
N ARG A 61 -7.54 -8.69 8.78
CA ARG A 61 -7.28 -7.48 9.56
C ARG A 61 -8.31 -6.42 9.19
N ASP A 62 -8.52 -5.47 10.09
CA ASP A 62 -9.27 -4.27 9.75
C ASP A 62 -8.40 -3.39 8.84
N GLU A 63 -9.01 -2.87 7.78
CA GLU A 63 -8.36 -2.01 6.81
C GLU A 63 -9.33 -0.91 6.37
N PHE A 64 -8.87 0.32 6.43
CA PHE A 64 -9.62 1.50 6.00
C PHE A 64 -8.77 2.26 4.99
N GLU A 65 -9.35 2.60 3.85
CA GLU A 65 -8.70 3.35 2.79
C GLU A 65 -9.47 4.63 2.50
N TYR A 66 -8.74 5.74 2.44
CA TYR A 66 -9.27 7.07 2.19
C TYR A 66 -8.51 7.71 1.03
N GLU A 67 -9.24 8.34 0.12
CA GLU A 67 -8.63 9.22 -0.86
C GLU A 67 -8.13 10.48 -0.16
N ILE A 68 -6.91 10.92 -0.50
CA ILE A 68 -6.33 12.18 -0.04
C ILE A 68 -5.96 13.02 -1.26
N PRO A 69 -5.81 14.35 -1.12
CA PRO A 69 -5.35 15.19 -2.21
C PRO A 69 -4.03 14.70 -2.80
N ALA A 70 -3.92 14.68 -4.13
CA ALA A 70 -2.73 14.23 -4.84
C ALA A 70 -1.48 15.06 -4.47
N SER A 71 -1.66 16.36 -4.19
CA SER A 71 -0.62 17.25 -3.70
C SER A 71 0.02 16.76 -2.41
N ASP A 72 -0.82 16.30 -1.47
CA ASP A 72 -0.39 15.87 -0.14
C ASP A 72 0.32 14.53 -0.22
N GLY A 73 -0.20 13.64 -1.07
CA GLY A 73 0.49 12.41 -1.46
C GLY A 73 1.88 12.73 -2.00
N LEU A 74 1.99 13.50 -3.08
CA LEU A 74 3.24 13.81 -3.78
C LEU A 74 4.28 14.49 -2.88
N ALA A 75 3.85 15.41 -2.03
CA ALA A 75 4.70 16.14 -1.08
C ALA A 75 5.29 15.23 0.01
N TRP A 76 4.87 13.97 0.11
CA TRP A 76 5.38 13.06 1.11
C TRP A 76 6.89 12.83 0.95
N PRO A 77 7.71 13.16 1.98
CA PRO A 77 9.16 13.25 1.84
C PRO A 77 9.86 11.88 1.79
N CYS A 78 9.15 10.78 2.07
CA CYS A 78 9.75 9.45 2.22
C CYS A 78 9.14 8.44 1.25
N TRP A 79 9.46 8.60 -0.03
CA TRP A 79 9.17 7.60 -1.09
C TRP A 79 10.24 6.51 -1.18
N SER A 80 11.40 6.76 -0.59
CA SER A 80 12.57 5.90 -0.60
C SER A 80 12.91 5.48 0.83
N GLY A 81 12.40 4.32 1.23
CA GLY A 81 12.88 3.64 2.43
C GLY A 81 12.08 3.93 3.68
N ILE A 82 11.97 2.88 4.49
CA ILE A 82 11.30 2.83 5.79
C ILE A 82 11.76 4.02 6.64
N ALA A 83 10.86 4.95 6.96
CA ALA A 83 11.02 5.81 8.12
C ALA A 83 11.04 4.88 9.33
N ARG A 84 12.26 4.50 9.76
CA ARG A 84 12.50 3.68 10.94
C ARG A 84 12.18 4.57 12.14
N VAL A 85 10.90 4.61 12.51
CA VAL A 85 10.46 5.21 13.77
C VAL A 85 11.02 4.31 14.87
N ARG A 86 11.97 4.85 15.65
CA ARG A 86 12.40 4.24 16.91
C ARG A 86 11.27 4.27 17.92
#